data_AF-A0A0M7BDF4-F1
#
_entry.id   AF-A0A0M7BDF4-F1
#
_cell.length_a   1.000
_cell.length_b   1.000
_cell.length_c   1.000
_cell.angle_alpha   90.00
_cell.angle_beta   90.00
_cell.angle_gamma   90.00
#
_symmetry.space_group_name_H-M   'P 1'
#
loop_
_entity.id
_entity.type
_entity.pdbx_description
1 polymer ?
#
loop_
_entity_poly.entity_id
_entity_poly.type
_entity_poly.pdbx_seq_one_letter_code
_entity_poly.pdbx_strand_id
1 'polypeptide(L)'
;MIRQEKLQNLWIQGGPRARCFFAQDPRRAPTLSKVPLVRWHWRYAYVTSTHSLLPRHLNRVYDEDGGEAPIGILLHTKFLPQILVKSAEEKTRRQHFENSSLYDGYYDALVDDPVLWCPASTRLEDWRQLEDLGLMSRGGWD
;
A
#
# COMPACT_ATOMS: atom_id res chain seq x y z
N MET A 1 12.67 -9.85 -4.33
CA MET A 1 11.93 -8.57 -4.13
C MET A 1 12.90 -7.40 -4.25
N ILE A 2 12.46 -6.22 -4.70
CA ILE A 2 13.34 -5.05 -4.88
C ILE A 2 13.24 -4.16 -3.62
N ARG A 3 14.38 -3.68 -3.12
CA ARG A 3 14.45 -2.72 -2.01
C ARG A 3 14.99 -1.39 -2.50
N GLN A 4 14.50 -0.29 -1.92
CA GLN A 4 15.08 1.02 -2.15
C GLN A 4 16.43 1.11 -1.42
N GLU A 5 17.50 1.48 -2.13
CA GLU A 5 18.87 1.35 -1.62
C GLU A 5 19.16 2.18 -0.36
N LYS A 6 18.67 3.42 -0.30
CA LYS A 6 18.98 4.37 0.78
C LYS A 6 18.19 4.07 2.07
N LEU A 7 16.89 3.86 1.93
CA LEU A 7 15.91 3.70 3.00
C LEU A 7 15.66 2.22 3.34
N GLN A 8 16.04 1.29 2.47
CA GLN A 8 15.92 -0.17 2.65
C GLN A 8 14.48 -0.69 2.78
N ASN A 9 13.48 0.16 2.49
CA ASN A 9 12.10 -0.28 2.42
C ASN A 9 11.87 -1.15 1.18
N LEU A 10 11.03 -2.17 1.36
CA LEU A 10 10.62 -3.05 0.28
C LEU A 10 9.74 -2.27 -0.70
N TRP A 11 9.91 -2.54 -2.00
CA TRP A 11 9.02 -2.06 -3.04
C TRP A 11 8.07 -3.19 -3.46
N ILE A 12 6.84 -3.12 -2.95
CA ILE A 12 5.74 -3.97 -3.38
C ILE A 12 4.82 -3.13 -4.26
N GLN A 13 4.51 -3.64 -5.45
CA GLN A 13 3.57 -3.05 -6.41
C GLN A 13 2.61 -4.14 -6.89
N GLY A 14 1.43 -3.75 -7.37
CA GLY A 14 0.41 -4.70 -7.82
C GLY A 14 -0.98 -4.37 -7.31
N GLY A 15 -1.76 -5.42 -7.06
CA GLY A 15 -3.12 -5.32 -6.52
C GLY A 15 -4.13 -4.69 -7.51
N PRO A 16 -5.31 -4.29 -7.01
CA PRO A 16 -6.40 -3.77 -7.84
C PRO A 16 -5.98 -2.55 -8.67
N ARG A 17 -5.13 -1.68 -8.12
CA ARG A 17 -4.67 -0.48 -8.84
C ARG A 17 -3.83 -0.84 -10.06
N ALA A 18 -2.90 -1.78 -9.93
CA ALA A 18 -2.10 -2.21 -11.06
C ALA A 18 -2.96 -2.85 -12.15
N ARG A 19 -3.93 -3.69 -11.76
CA ARG A 19 -4.87 -4.33 -12.69
C ARG A 19 -5.76 -3.32 -13.42
N CYS A 20 -6.36 -2.37 -12.71
CA CYS A 20 -7.39 -1.48 -13.27
C CYS A 20 -6.80 -0.26 -13.99
N PHE A 21 -5.66 0.27 -13.53
CA PHE A 21 -5.11 1.54 -14.04
C PHE A 21 -3.76 1.41 -14.73
N PHE A 22 -3.04 0.32 -14.50
CA PHE A 22 -1.68 0.11 -15.05
C PHE A 22 -1.56 -1.25 -15.74
N ALA A 23 -2.65 -1.75 -16.33
CA ALA A 23 -2.69 -3.10 -16.92
C ALA A 23 -1.57 -3.34 -17.95
N GLN A 24 -1.21 -2.32 -18.72
CA GLN A 24 -0.17 -2.38 -19.75
C GLN A 24 1.26 -2.37 -19.17
N ASP A 25 1.47 -1.77 -18.00
CA ASP A 25 2.75 -1.80 -17.30
C ASP A 25 2.57 -1.77 -15.76
N PRO A 26 2.26 -2.93 -15.15
CA PRO A 26 1.97 -3.03 -13.72
C PRO A 26 3.09 -2.53 -12.79
N ARG A 27 4.33 -2.49 -13.27
CA ARG A 27 5.50 -2.00 -12.53
C ARG A 27 5.50 -0.48 -12.34
N ARG A 28 4.66 0.25 -13.08
CA ARG A 28 4.46 1.70 -12.88
C ARG A 28 3.37 1.99 -11.84
N ALA A 29 2.67 0.96 -11.36
CA ALA A 29 1.65 1.14 -10.34
C ALA A 29 2.26 1.66 -9.02
N PRO A 30 1.54 2.49 -8.24
CA PRO A 30 2.11 3.08 -7.04
C PRO A 30 2.43 2.03 -5.99
N THR A 31 3.53 2.22 -5.27
CA THR A 31 3.96 1.34 -4.17
C THR A 31 2.84 1.10 -3.15
N LEU A 32 2.76 -0.13 -2.67
CA LEU A 32 1.81 -0.60 -1.66
C LEU A 32 2.45 -0.70 -0.27
N SER A 33 3.76 -0.95 -0.22
CA SER A 33 4.52 -1.09 1.03
C SER A 33 4.39 0.14 1.92
N LYS A 34 4.05 -0.09 3.18
CA LYS A 34 3.96 0.91 4.25
C LYS A 34 4.52 0.33 5.55
N VAL A 35 4.92 1.22 6.46
CA VAL A 35 5.32 0.90 7.83
C VAL A 35 4.46 1.75 8.78
N PRO A 36 3.14 1.48 8.90
CA PRO A 36 2.22 2.39 9.58
C PRO A 36 2.28 2.28 11.11
N LEU A 37 2.74 1.14 11.64
CA LEU A 37 2.77 0.86 13.06
C LEU A 37 4.21 0.65 13.50
N VAL A 38 4.67 1.50 14.40
CA VAL A 38 6.00 1.44 15.00
C VAL A 38 5.88 1.81 16.47
N ARG A 39 6.69 1.18 17.32
CA ARG A 39 6.89 1.67 18.68
C ARG A 39 7.59 3.03 18.59
N TRP A 40 6.83 4.10 18.82
CA TRP A 40 7.30 5.45 18.55
C TRP A 40 8.52 5.83 19.41
N HIS A 41 9.43 6.60 18.80
CA HIS A 41 10.53 7.25 19.48
C HIS A 41 10.68 8.66 18.89
N TRP A 42 10.94 9.66 19.71
CA TRP A 42 11.00 11.06 19.30
C TRP A 42 12.05 11.38 18.22
N ARG A 43 13.06 10.50 18.05
CA ARG A 43 14.09 10.58 16.99
C ARG A 43 13.66 9.98 15.65
N TYR A 44 12.48 9.38 15.57
CA TYR A 44 12.02 8.75 14.34
C TYR A 44 11.35 9.78 13.43
N ALA A 45 11.47 9.58 12.12
CA ALA A 45 10.89 10.46 11.13
C ALA A 45 10.32 9.67 9.96
N TYR A 46 9.05 9.90 9.64
CA TYR A 46 8.42 9.33 8.46
C TYR A 46 8.94 10.03 7.19
N VAL A 47 9.20 9.22 6.16
CA VAL A 47 9.68 9.67 4.85
C VAL A 47 8.68 9.20 3.81
N THR A 48 8.20 10.14 2.99
CA THR A 48 7.15 9.89 1.99
C THR A 48 5.89 9.32 2.63
N SER A 49 5.29 10.08 3.56
CA SER A 49 4.19 9.61 4.40
C SER A 49 4.58 8.32 5.16
N THR A 50 3.71 7.32 5.24
CA THR A 50 3.98 6.05 5.95
C THR A 50 4.69 5.01 5.09
N HIS A 51 5.23 5.38 3.93
CA HIS A 51 5.92 4.41 3.05
C HIS A 51 7.30 3.99 3.56
N SER A 52 7.95 4.84 4.36
CA SER A 52 9.25 4.56 4.95
C SER A 52 9.50 5.39 6.19
N LEU A 53 10.45 4.95 7.01
CA LEU A 53 10.76 5.55 8.31
C LEU A 53 12.28 5.61 8.51
N LEU A 54 12.76 6.65 9.20
CA LEU A 54 14.12 6.74 9.71
C LEU A 54 14.15 6.46 11.21
N PRO A 55 15.19 5.78 11.72
CA PRO A 55 16.34 5.21 11.00
C PRO A 55 15.99 4.01 10.10
N ARG A 56 16.76 3.84 9.00
CA ARG A 56 16.45 2.92 7.89
C ARG A 56 16.20 1.45 8.26
N HIS A 57 16.72 0.98 9.39
CA HIS A 57 16.52 -0.41 9.82
C HIS A 57 15.04 -0.71 10.16
N LEU A 58 14.27 0.32 10.51
CA LEU A 58 12.83 0.20 10.78
C LEU A 58 12.02 -0.18 9.54
N ASN A 59 12.60 -0.08 8.35
CA ASN A 59 11.95 -0.48 7.10
C ASN A 59 12.12 -1.98 6.77
N ARG A 60 12.84 -2.75 7.59
CA ARG A 60 13.05 -4.19 7.43
C ARG A 60 11.92 -4.98 8.10
N VAL A 61 10.72 -4.89 7.51
CA VAL A 61 9.47 -5.45 8.07
C VAL A 61 9.11 -6.84 7.54
N TYR A 62 9.87 -7.36 6.57
CA TYR A 62 9.70 -8.71 6.03
C TYR A 62 10.93 -9.52 6.36
N ASP A 63 10.70 -10.71 6.92
CA ASP A 63 11.73 -11.72 7.12
C ASP A 63 12.09 -12.36 5.77
N GLU A 64 13.36 -12.69 5.59
CA GLU A 64 13.89 -13.37 4.40
C GLU A 64 14.14 -14.86 4.68
N ASP A 65 14.16 -15.26 5.96
CA ASP A 65 14.56 -16.60 6.42
C ASP A 65 13.37 -17.48 6.88
N GLY A 66 12.13 -17.01 6.70
CA GLY A 66 10.93 -17.83 6.87
C GLY A 66 10.42 -18.01 8.31
N GLY A 67 10.67 -17.05 9.21
CA GLY A 67 10.19 -17.11 10.59
C GLY A 67 8.66 -16.92 10.74
N GLU A 68 8.08 -17.60 11.74
CA GLU A 68 6.67 -17.49 12.14
C GLU A 68 6.43 -16.30 13.07
N ALA A 69 6.71 -15.08 12.60
CA ALA A 69 6.33 -13.88 13.33
C ALA A 69 4.79 -13.69 13.26
N PRO A 70 4.15 -13.16 14.33
CA PRO A 70 2.77 -12.74 14.22
C PRO A 70 2.62 -11.66 13.15
N ILE A 71 1.70 -11.89 12.21
CA ILE A 71 1.36 -10.96 11.13
C ILE A 71 -0.07 -10.50 11.35
N GLY A 72 -0.25 -9.19 11.52
CA GLY A 72 -1.56 -8.55 11.59
C GLY A 72 -1.94 -7.84 10.30
N ILE A 73 -3.23 -7.54 10.14
CA ILE A 73 -3.76 -6.79 9.01
C ILE A 73 -4.31 -5.46 9.49
N LEU A 74 -3.87 -4.37 8.85
CA LEU A 74 -4.46 -3.05 9.01
C LEU A 74 -5.34 -2.73 7.80
N LEU A 75 -6.65 -2.70 8.00
CA LEU A 75 -7.59 -2.29 6.96
C LEU A 75 -7.46 -0.78 6.73
N HIS A 76 -7.17 -0.40 5.48
CA HIS A 76 -7.04 0.99 5.07
C HIS A 76 -7.85 1.23 3.80
N THR A 77 -8.85 2.10 3.90
CA THR A 77 -9.69 2.50 2.76
C THR A 77 -9.05 3.66 2.01
N LYS A 78 -8.61 3.42 0.77
CA LYS A 78 -8.10 4.50 -0.11
C LYS A 78 -9.20 5.15 -0.93
N PHE A 79 -10.23 4.39 -1.31
CA PHE A 79 -11.31 4.80 -2.21
C PHE A 79 -12.60 5.00 -1.42
N LEU A 80 -12.59 5.97 -0.51
CA LEU A 80 -13.83 6.48 0.07
C LEU A 80 -14.53 7.37 -0.97
N PRO A 81 -15.86 7.58 -0.91
CA PRO A 81 -16.57 8.44 -1.87
C PRO A 81 -15.95 9.84 -2.05
N GLN A 82 -15.30 10.34 -1.00
CA GLN A 82 -14.55 11.60 -0.96
C GLN A 82 -13.32 11.62 -1.88
N ILE A 83 -12.87 10.47 -2.38
CA ILE A 83 -11.69 10.38 -3.24
C ILE A 83 -11.93 11.08 -4.57
N LEU A 84 -13.17 11.14 -5.06
CA LEU A 84 -13.53 11.85 -6.30
C LEU A 84 -13.23 13.34 -6.15
N VAL A 85 -13.76 13.94 -5.08
CA VAL A 85 -13.55 15.37 -4.75
C VAL A 85 -12.06 15.64 -4.50
N LYS A 86 -11.40 14.82 -3.67
CA LYS A 86 -9.96 14.97 -3.39
C LYS A 86 -9.08 14.80 -4.61
N SER A 87 -9.44 13.92 -5.56
CA SER A 87 -8.65 13.72 -6.78
C SER A 87 -8.72 14.94 -7.70
N ALA A 88 -9.90 15.56 -7.83
CA ALA A 88 -10.05 16.81 -8.57
C ALA A 88 -9.26 17.97 -7.92
N GLU A 89 -9.28 18.05 -6.58
CA GLU A 89 -8.50 19.03 -5.83
C GLU A 89 -6.98 18.80 -5.98
N GLU A 90 -6.49 17.57 -5.84
CA GLU A 90 -5.06 17.28 -5.95
C GLU A 90 -4.51 17.51 -7.37
N LYS A 91 -5.31 17.23 -8.41
CA LYS A 91 -4.98 17.59 -9.80
C LYS A 91 -4.81 19.10 -9.96
N THR A 92 -5.65 19.89 -9.28
CA THR A 92 -5.58 21.36 -9.29
C THR A 92 -4.40 21.88 -8.46
N ARG A 93 -4.12 21.23 -7.32
CA ARG A 93 -3.13 21.67 -6.32
C ARG A 93 -1.68 21.44 -6.76
N ARG A 94 -1.43 20.46 -7.63
CA ARG A 94 -0.11 20.19 -8.24
C ARG A 94 1.04 19.89 -7.26
N GLN A 95 0.75 19.50 -6.02
CA GLN A 95 1.76 19.33 -4.96
C GLN A 95 2.36 17.91 -4.86
N HIS A 96 1.88 16.95 -5.65
CA HIS A 96 2.33 15.54 -5.62
C HIS A 96 3.14 15.09 -6.84
N PHE A 97 3.68 16.03 -7.63
CA PHE A 97 4.26 15.73 -8.94
C PHE A 97 5.76 15.42 -8.92
N GLU A 98 6.12 14.24 -8.39
CA GLU A 98 7.38 13.60 -8.80
C GLU A 98 7.22 12.72 -10.06
N ASN A 99 6.02 12.64 -10.67
CA ASN A 99 5.78 11.96 -11.97
C ASN A 99 4.41 12.33 -12.61
N SER A 100 4.14 13.63 -12.79
CA SER A 100 2.82 14.20 -13.19
C SER A 100 2.08 13.48 -14.31
N SER A 101 2.72 13.23 -15.45
CA SER A 101 2.02 12.73 -16.65
C SER A 101 1.43 11.33 -16.50
N LEU A 102 2.00 10.51 -15.61
CA LEU A 102 1.49 9.16 -15.31
C LEU A 102 0.29 9.17 -14.38
N TYR A 103 0.25 10.14 -13.48
CA TYR A 103 -0.76 10.18 -12.42
C TYR A 103 -2.03 10.87 -12.89
N ASP A 104 -1.96 11.76 -13.88
CA ASP A 104 -3.13 12.44 -14.44
C ASP A 104 -4.16 11.43 -14.99
N GLY A 105 -3.74 10.49 -15.83
CA GLY A 105 -4.63 9.44 -16.35
C GLY A 105 -5.16 8.48 -15.27
N TYR A 106 -4.37 8.26 -14.21
CA TYR A 106 -4.80 7.49 -13.04
C TYR A 106 -5.89 8.21 -12.24
N TYR A 107 -5.75 9.53 -12.02
CA TYR A 107 -6.77 10.31 -11.32
C TYR A 107 -8.04 10.46 -12.15
N ASP A 108 -7.92 10.62 -13.47
CA ASP A 108 -9.08 10.68 -14.37
C ASP A 108 -9.87 9.36 -14.34
N ALA A 109 -9.18 8.24 -14.52
CA ALA A 109 -9.81 6.92 -14.42
C ALA A 109 -10.37 6.61 -13.02
N LEU A 110 -9.89 7.28 -11.97
CA LEU A 110 -10.43 7.14 -10.63
C LEU A 110 -11.68 8.00 -10.41
N VAL A 111 -11.76 9.17 -11.05
CA VAL A 111 -12.95 10.02 -11.05
C VAL A 111 -14.13 9.34 -11.75
N ASP A 112 -13.85 8.45 -12.72
CA ASP A 112 -14.84 7.65 -13.41
C ASP A 112 -15.48 6.53 -12.56
N ASP A 113 -15.18 6.48 -11.25
CA ASP A 113 -15.70 5.52 -10.26
C ASP A 113 -15.64 4.05 -10.70
N PRO A 114 -14.42 3.52 -10.96
CA PRO A 114 -14.26 2.20 -11.55
C PRO A 114 -14.58 1.10 -10.54
N VAL A 115 -15.26 0.07 -11.02
CA VAL A 115 -15.50 -1.16 -10.24
C VAL A 115 -14.20 -1.96 -10.14
N LEU A 116 -13.60 -1.96 -8.95
CA LEU A 116 -12.38 -2.74 -8.67
C LEU A 116 -12.66 -4.23 -8.41
N TRP A 117 -13.92 -4.61 -8.19
CA TRP A 117 -14.36 -5.98 -7.98
C TRP A 117 -14.11 -6.84 -9.23
N CYS A 118 -13.81 -8.12 -9.02
CA CYS A 118 -13.71 -9.12 -10.08
C CYS A 118 -14.16 -10.49 -9.54
N PRO A 119 -14.34 -11.52 -10.38
CA PRO A 119 -14.75 -12.85 -9.93
C PRO A 119 -13.81 -13.51 -8.89
N ALA A 120 -12.54 -13.09 -8.82
CA ALA A 120 -11.58 -13.54 -7.81
C ALA A 120 -11.68 -12.78 -6.47
N SER A 121 -12.57 -11.78 -6.37
CA SER A 121 -12.78 -11.01 -5.15
C SER A 121 -13.59 -11.81 -4.14
N THR A 122 -13.11 -11.84 -2.90
CA THR A 122 -13.77 -12.50 -1.77
C THR A 122 -14.38 -11.45 -0.84
N ARG A 123 -15.59 -11.70 -0.33
CA ARG A 123 -16.23 -10.85 0.68
C ARG A 123 -15.47 -10.99 1.99
N LEU A 124 -15.08 -9.87 2.59
CA LEU A 124 -14.50 -9.85 3.93
C LEU A 124 -15.59 -10.19 4.96
N GLU A 125 -15.37 -11.24 5.74
CA GLU A 125 -16.30 -11.71 6.78
C GLU A 125 -15.78 -11.41 8.19
N ASP A 126 -14.68 -12.05 8.58
CA ASP A 126 -14.03 -11.83 9.87
C ASP A 126 -12.50 -12.01 9.78
N TRP A 127 -11.82 -11.93 10.92
CA TRP A 127 -10.37 -12.09 10.98
C TRP A 127 -9.92 -13.55 10.82
N ARG A 128 -10.77 -14.55 11.13
CA ARG A 128 -10.45 -15.97 10.97
C ARG A 128 -10.34 -16.31 9.50
N GLN A 129 -11.23 -15.77 8.67
CA GLN A 129 -11.13 -15.83 7.22
C GLN A 129 -9.77 -15.32 6.72
N LEU A 130 -9.24 -14.24 7.30
CA LEU A 130 -7.94 -13.69 6.90
C LEU A 130 -6.76 -14.60 7.31
N GLU A 131 -6.88 -15.31 8.42
CA GLU A 131 -5.93 -16.35 8.83
C GLU A 131 -6.02 -17.57 7.89
N ASP A 132 -7.22 -18.07 7.59
CA ASP A 132 -7.46 -19.19 6.68
C ASP A 132 -6.95 -18.89 5.25
N LEU A 133 -7.02 -17.63 4.81
CA LEU A 133 -6.48 -17.17 3.54
C LEU A 133 -4.94 -16.99 3.56
N GLY A 134 -4.28 -17.20 4.70
CA GLY A 134 -2.84 -17.01 4.86
C GLY A 134 -2.39 -15.54 4.81
N LEU A 135 -3.31 -14.60 5.03
CA LEU A 135 -3.01 -13.16 5.03
C LEU A 135 -2.66 -12.62 6.43
N MET A 136 -3.09 -13.35 7.47
CA MET A 136 -2.82 -13.08 8.88
C MET A 136 -2.20 -14.34 9.50
N SER A 137 -1.34 -14.17 10.50
CA SER A 137 -0.80 -15.30 11.27
C SER A 137 -0.68 -14.89 12.73
N ARG A 138 -1.12 -15.77 13.64
CA ARG A 138 -0.86 -15.63 15.08
C ARG A 138 0.59 -15.91 15.45
N GLY A 139 1.39 -16.51 14.56
CA GLY A 139 2.69 -17.06 14.91
C GLY A 139 2.57 -18.06 16.07
N GLY A 140 3.52 -18.05 16.99
CA GLY A 140 3.48 -18.90 18.20
C GLY A 140 2.61 -18.38 19.36
N TRP A 141 1.59 -17.55 19.09
CA TRP A 141 0.68 -17.05 20.12
C TRP A 141 -0.60 -17.91 20.13
N ASP A 142 -0.74 -18.75 21.16
CA ASP A 142 -1.95 -19.53 21.45
C ASP A 142 -3.04 -18.71 22.18
#